data_AF-A0A2N3VDH5-F1
#
_entry.id   AF-A0A2N3VDH5-F1
#
_cell.length_a   1.000
_cell.length_b   1.000
_cell.length_c   1.000
_cell.angle_alpha   90.00
_cell.angle_beta   90.00
_cell.angle_gamma   90.00
#
_symmetry.space_group_name_H-M   'P 1'
#
loop_
_entity.id
_entity.type
_entity.pdbx_description
1 polymer ?
#
loop_
_entity_poly.entity_id
_entity_poly.type
_entity_poly.pdbx_seq_one_letter_code
_entity_poly.pdbx_strand_id
1 'polypeptide(L)'
;MTTVRHRARSLTHLTLARRAIVASLAIAVLTAGWVPLAATAHADTRDSPLVGGCLWAAKTYEQGATVVAADAEYRCGTQAAAAYWFRGAPTTEPSTVANPGAITTPIDQFSAGARQPGTSYNDYCVGDQLIPGTDDIYQVVRHGNGFMQWKAVAPIGQWPFGSAPRPEPTWRSASLCIDGVLT
;
A
#
# COMPACT_ATOMS: atom_id res chain seq x y z
N MET A 1 38.71 -25.47 21.57
CA MET A 1 38.92 -24.20 22.30
C MET A 1 40.04 -23.45 21.60
N THR A 2 39.70 -22.49 20.73
CA THR A 2 40.69 -21.63 20.07
C THR A 2 40.06 -20.26 19.81
N THR A 3 40.42 -19.30 20.66
CA THR A 3 39.95 -17.91 20.64
C THR A 3 40.79 -17.09 19.67
N VAL A 4 40.16 -16.44 18.68
CA VAL A 4 40.81 -15.40 17.86
C VAL A 4 40.18 -14.05 18.19
N ARG A 5 40.97 -13.20 18.86
CA ARG A 5 40.66 -11.79 19.12
C ARG A 5 41.18 -10.95 17.94
N HIS A 6 40.32 -10.19 17.27
CA HIS A 6 40.76 -9.09 16.40
C HIS A 6 40.41 -7.74 17.01
N ARG A 7 41.44 -6.90 17.12
CA ARG A 7 41.43 -5.52 17.62
C ARG A 7 40.75 -4.56 16.66
N ALA A 8 40.11 -3.56 17.27
CA ALA A 8 39.51 -2.38 16.69
C ALA A 8 40.48 -1.51 15.86
N ARG A 9 39.92 -0.76 14.90
CA ARG A 9 40.36 0.60 14.54
C ARG A 9 39.14 1.46 14.18
N SER A 10 38.93 2.48 15.01
CA SER A 10 38.05 3.62 14.81
C SER A 10 38.76 4.64 13.91
N LEU A 11 38.06 5.25 12.96
CA LEU A 11 38.49 6.49 12.31
C LEU A 11 37.27 7.36 12.01
N THR A 12 37.14 8.40 12.84
CA THR A 12 36.25 9.55 12.72
C THR A 12 36.80 10.48 11.64
N HIS A 13 35.98 10.92 10.68
CA HIS A 13 36.29 12.11 9.88
C HIS A 13 35.07 13.04 9.85
N LEU A 14 35.19 14.12 10.63
CA LEU A 14 34.45 15.36 10.52
C LEU A 14 34.97 16.16 9.32
N THR A 15 34.06 16.70 8.51
CA THR A 15 34.33 17.92 7.72
C THR A 15 33.08 18.80 7.71
N LEU A 16 33.13 19.85 8.53
CA LEU A 16 32.38 21.10 8.40
C LEU A 16 32.86 21.88 7.17
N ALA A 17 31.94 22.55 6.46
CA ALA A 17 32.09 23.85 5.78
C ALA A 17 30.98 23.97 4.70
N ARG A 18 30.37 25.11 4.39
CA ARG A 18 30.53 26.51 4.80
C ARG A 18 29.26 27.25 4.34
N ARG A 19 28.83 28.23 5.13
CA ARG A 19 27.83 29.25 4.77
C ARG A 19 28.34 30.11 3.61
N ALA A 20 27.44 30.55 2.74
CA ALA A 20 27.59 31.82 2.02
C ALA A 20 26.22 32.48 1.88
N ILE A 21 26.03 33.57 2.61
CA ILE A 21 24.99 34.58 2.44
C ILE A 21 25.51 35.54 1.37
N VAL A 22 24.73 35.84 0.34
CA VAL A 22 24.93 37.05 -0.48
C VAL A 22 23.57 37.70 -0.68
N ALA A 23 23.46 38.90 -0.13
CA ALA A 23 22.38 39.84 -0.38
C ALA A 23 22.88 40.97 -1.30
N SER A 24 21.90 41.65 -1.92
CA SER A 24 21.91 43.05 -2.39
C SER A 24 22.23 43.28 -3.89
N LEU A 25 21.22 43.71 -4.69
CA LEU A 25 20.96 45.12 -5.10
C LEU A 25 20.07 45.25 -6.37
N ALA A 26 18.90 45.85 -6.16
CA ALA A 26 18.25 46.97 -6.87
C ALA A 26 18.32 47.20 -8.41
N ILE A 27 17.10 47.27 -8.98
CA ILE A 27 16.48 48.25 -9.92
C ILE A 27 16.95 48.31 -11.39
N ALA A 28 15.99 48.07 -12.30
CA ALA A 28 15.85 48.79 -13.58
C ALA A 28 14.36 48.89 -13.99
N VAL A 29 14.04 49.94 -14.73
CA VAL A 29 12.73 50.56 -14.96
C VAL A 29 12.38 50.48 -16.46
N LEU A 30 11.07 50.31 -16.80
CA LEU A 30 10.32 50.76 -18.01
C LEU A 30 9.45 49.71 -18.74
N THR A 31 8.14 49.95 -18.64
CA THR A 31 7.09 49.95 -19.69
C THR A 31 7.12 48.92 -20.83
N ALA A 32 6.09 48.05 -20.86
CA ALA A 32 5.19 47.87 -22.00
C ALA A 32 4.08 46.89 -21.61
N GLY A 33 2.85 47.17 -22.04
CA GLY A 33 1.66 46.39 -21.68
C GLY A 33 1.74 44.94 -22.12
N TRP A 34 1.32 44.04 -21.23
CA TRP A 34 0.93 42.69 -21.59
C TRP A 34 -0.28 42.24 -20.78
N VAL A 35 -1.15 41.55 -21.51
CA VAL A 35 -2.44 40.96 -21.17
C VAL A 35 -2.42 40.24 -19.81
N PRO A 36 -3.43 40.43 -18.92
CA PRO A 36 -3.61 39.53 -17.80
C PRO A 36 -4.23 38.23 -18.31
N LEU A 37 -3.41 37.35 -18.89
CA LEU A 37 -3.72 35.93 -18.91
C LEU A 37 -3.45 35.42 -17.51
N ALA A 38 -4.47 35.50 -16.66
CA ALA A 38 -4.55 34.74 -15.42
C ALA A 38 -4.66 33.25 -15.78
N ALA A 39 -3.57 32.67 -16.28
CA ALA A 39 -3.36 31.25 -16.17
C ALA A 39 -3.11 30.98 -14.69
N THR A 40 -4.15 30.53 -14.00
CA THR A 40 -4.00 29.86 -12.72
C THR A 40 -3.06 28.69 -12.95
N ALA A 41 -1.77 28.92 -12.71
CA ALA A 41 -0.84 27.84 -12.47
C ALA A 41 -1.41 27.09 -11.28
N HIS A 42 -2.10 25.97 -11.54
CA HIS A 42 -2.27 24.93 -10.55
C HIS A 42 -0.85 24.51 -10.22
N ALA A 43 -0.28 25.15 -9.21
CA ALA A 43 0.71 24.50 -8.38
C ALA A 43 -0.03 23.27 -7.88
N ASP A 44 0.21 22.16 -8.58
CA ASP A 44 -0.04 20.84 -8.07
C ASP A 44 0.86 20.77 -6.84
N THR A 45 0.30 21.22 -5.72
CA THR A 45 0.74 20.82 -4.40
C THR A 45 0.66 19.31 -4.47
N ARG A 46 1.78 18.71 -4.87
CA ARG A 46 2.22 17.47 -4.27
C ARG A 46 2.36 17.80 -2.79
N ASP A 47 1.21 17.83 -2.12
CA ASP A 47 1.11 17.64 -0.69
C ASP A 47 1.99 16.42 -0.46
N SER A 48 3.15 16.67 0.16
CA SER A 48 3.82 15.59 0.85
C SER A 48 2.72 14.98 1.72
N PRO A 49 2.36 13.69 1.55
CA PRO A 49 1.24 13.14 2.27
C PRO A 49 1.61 13.15 3.75
N LEU A 50 1.23 14.22 4.43
CA LEU A 50 1.32 14.37 5.86
C LEU A 50 0.27 13.41 6.41
N VAL A 51 0.72 12.18 6.65
CA VAL A 51 0.05 11.17 7.46
C VAL A 51 -1.43 10.98 7.06
N GLY A 52 -1.66 10.69 5.78
CA GLY A 52 -3.00 10.35 5.29
C GLY A 52 -3.61 9.19 6.08
N GLY A 53 -4.92 9.24 6.28
CA GLY A 53 -5.68 8.14 6.85
C GLY A 53 -5.53 6.83 6.06
N CYS A 54 -5.99 5.72 6.62
CA CYS A 54 -5.95 4.43 5.95
C CYS A 54 -7.14 4.29 5.00
N LEU A 55 -6.92 3.70 3.83
CA LEU A 55 -7.97 3.39 2.86
C LEU A 55 -8.51 1.99 3.10
N TRP A 56 -9.84 1.86 2.99
CA TRP A 56 -10.54 0.59 2.91
C TRP A 56 -11.68 0.69 1.90
N ALA A 57 -11.59 -0.06 0.80
CA ALA A 57 -12.51 0.03 -0.33
C ALA A 57 -12.76 1.49 -0.78
N ALA A 58 -11.66 2.23 -1.01
CA ALA A 58 -11.61 3.65 -1.40
C ALA A 58 -12.18 4.66 -0.38
N LYS A 59 -12.66 4.19 0.79
CA LYS A 59 -13.03 5.07 1.91
C LYS A 59 -11.84 5.33 2.82
N THR A 60 -11.62 6.59 3.17
CA THR A 60 -10.57 7.01 4.11
C THR A 60 -11.03 6.89 5.56
N TYR A 61 -10.13 6.44 6.43
CA TYR A 61 -10.28 6.32 7.87
C TYR A 61 -9.16 7.06 8.57
N GLU A 62 -9.49 7.85 9.58
CA GLU A 62 -8.51 8.62 10.35
C GLU A 62 -7.47 7.73 11.05
N GLN A 63 -6.29 8.27 11.30
CA GLN A 63 -5.26 7.60 12.10
C GLN A 63 -5.81 7.24 13.48
N GLY A 64 -5.53 6.02 13.94
CA GLY A 64 -6.07 5.48 15.19
C GLY A 64 -7.48 4.91 15.11
N ALA A 65 -8.20 5.07 13.99
CA ALA A 65 -9.50 4.43 13.79
C ALA A 65 -9.38 2.90 13.87
N THR A 66 -10.39 2.26 14.45
CA THR A 66 -10.53 0.79 14.46
C THR A 66 -11.73 0.41 13.60
N VAL A 67 -11.53 -0.58 12.74
CA VAL A 67 -12.59 -1.20 11.95
C VAL A 67 -12.59 -2.70 12.16
N VAL A 68 -13.74 -3.35 11.97
CA VAL A 68 -13.84 -4.80 11.98
C VAL A 68 -14.03 -5.28 10.55
N ALA A 69 -13.20 -6.23 10.13
CA ALA A 69 -13.34 -6.89 8.84
C ALA A 69 -13.13 -8.39 8.99
N ALA A 70 -14.09 -9.16 8.47
CA ALA A 70 -14.17 -10.59 8.70
C ALA A 70 -14.20 -10.90 10.21
N ASP A 71 -13.15 -11.52 10.77
CA ASP A 71 -13.02 -11.97 12.16
C ASP A 71 -12.04 -11.12 12.96
N ALA A 72 -11.61 -9.96 12.48
CA ALA A 72 -10.53 -9.24 13.15
C ALA A 72 -10.74 -7.74 13.17
N GLU A 73 -10.26 -7.14 14.25
CA GLU A 73 -10.06 -5.71 14.32
C GLU A 73 -8.84 -5.31 13.48
N TYR A 74 -8.95 -4.16 12.82
CA TYR A 74 -7.85 -3.51 12.13
C TYR A 74 -7.75 -2.09 12.65
N ARG A 75 -6.57 -1.72 13.15
CA ARG A 75 -6.29 -0.36 13.62
C ARG A 75 -5.48 0.40 12.57
N CYS A 76 -5.99 1.55 12.17
CA CYS A 76 -5.27 2.44 11.28
C CYS A 76 -4.09 3.06 12.02
N GLY A 77 -2.91 2.97 11.41
CA GLY A 77 -1.70 3.57 11.92
C GLY A 77 -0.73 3.89 10.79
N THR A 78 0.54 4.04 11.15
CA THR A 78 1.63 4.28 10.22
C THR A 78 2.70 3.20 10.34
N GLN A 79 3.10 2.59 9.23
CA GLN A 79 4.24 1.68 9.15
C GLN A 79 5.18 2.16 8.05
N ALA A 80 6.48 2.31 8.37
CA ALA A 80 7.49 2.81 7.44
C ALA A 80 7.07 4.13 6.74
N ALA A 81 6.55 5.07 7.52
CA ALA A 81 6.05 6.38 7.08
C ALA A 81 4.87 6.36 6.08
N ALA A 82 4.14 5.24 5.95
CA ALA A 82 2.92 5.13 5.16
C ALA A 82 1.74 4.62 6.00
N ALA A 83 0.51 4.98 5.61
CA ALA A 83 -0.70 4.47 6.24
C ALA A 83 -0.76 2.94 6.16
N TYR A 84 -1.08 2.29 7.29
CA TYR A 84 -1.06 0.85 7.44
C TYR A 84 -2.16 0.37 8.38
N TRP A 85 -2.81 -0.73 8.01
CA TRP A 85 -3.78 -1.44 8.85
C TRP A 85 -3.09 -2.52 9.67
N PHE A 86 -3.00 -2.29 10.98
CA PHE A 86 -2.52 -3.30 11.92
C PHE A 86 -3.66 -4.24 12.28
N ARG A 87 -3.58 -5.50 11.84
CA ARG A 87 -4.52 -6.54 12.27
C ARG A 87 -4.31 -6.81 13.77
N GLY A 88 -5.38 -6.66 14.54
CA GLY A 88 -5.44 -6.90 15.97
C GLY A 88 -5.92 -8.31 16.31
N ALA A 89 -6.56 -8.42 17.48
CA ALA A 89 -7.12 -9.65 17.97
C ALA A 89 -8.30 -10.13 17.09
N PRO A 90 -8.53 -11.45 17.02
CA PRO A 90 -9.77 -11.98 16.49
C PRO A 90 -10.98 -11.47 17.30
N THR A 91 -12.11 -11.27 16.63
CA THR A 91 -13.38 -10.80 17.18
C THR A 91 -14.55 -11.50 16.49
N THR A 92 -15.68 -11.57 17.19
CA THR A 92 -16.96 -12.07 16.66
C THR A 92 -17.90 -10.96 16.19
N GLU A 93 -17.47 -9.70 16.31
CA GLU A 93 -18.27 -8.55 15.89
C GLU A 93 -18.50 -8.56 14.36
N PRO A 94 -19.67 -8.10 13.88
CA PRO A 94 -19.91 -7.97 12.45
C PRO A 94 -18.91 -7.04 11.76
N SER A 95 -18.63 -7.29 10.49
CA SER A 95 -17.79 -6.39 9.69
C SER A 95 -18.40 -4.99 9.62
N THR A 96 -17.62 -3.97 9.97
CA THR A 96 -18.02 -2.55 9.92
C THR A 96 -17.58 -1.85 8.63
N VAL A 97 -16.96 -2.59 7.72
CA VAL A 97 -16.41 -2.10 6.44
C VAL A 97 -16.79 -3.05 5.32
N ALA A 98 -16.71 -2.54 4.08
CA ALA A 98 -17.01 -3.32 2.89
C ALA A 98 -15.99 -4.46 2.70
N ASN A 99 -16.48 -5.61 2.25
CA ASN A 99 -15.66 -6.77 1.90
C ASN A 99 -15.86 -7.12 0.42
N PRO A 100 -15.38 -6.29 -0.52
CA PRO A 100 -15.56 -6.53 -1.96
C PRO A 100 -14.73 -7.71 -2.51
N GLY A 101 -13.78 -8.23 -1.72
CA GLY A 101 -12.76 -9.15 -2.24
C GLY A 101 -11.63 -8.41 -2.93
N ALA A 102 -10.55 -9.14 -3.23
CA ALA A 102 -9.40 -8.64 -3.98
C ALA A 102 -9.70 -8.60 -5.50
N ILE A 103 -10.73 -7.87 -5.91
CA ILE A 103 -11.28 -7.85 -7.29
C ILE A 103 -10.48 -7.00 -8.29
N THR A 104 -9.55 -6.17 -7.80
CA THR A 104 -8.77 -5.24 -8.61
C THR A 104 -7.45 -4.91 -7.91
N THR A 105 -6.60 -4.10 -8.53
CA THR A 105 -5.39 -3.56 -7.89
C THR A 105 -5.73 -2.89 -6.56
N PRO A 106 -4.92 -3.06 -5.49
CA PRO A 106 -5.20 -2.44 -4.20
C PRO A 106 -4.94 -0.92 -4.20
N ILE A 107 -4.29 -0.38 -5.24
CA ILE A 107 -3.98 1.05 -5.37
C ILE A 107 -5.27 1.87 -5.30
N ASP A 108 -5.25 2.95 -4.52
CA ASP A 108 -6.38 3.85 -4.23
C ASP A 108 -7.62 3.19 -3.59
N GLN A 109 -7.59 1.87 -3.38
CA GLN A 109 -8.67 1.10 -2.78
C GLN A 109 -8.36 0.73 -1.32
N PHE A 110 -7.12 0.33 -1.05
CA PHE A 110 -6.73 -0.22 0.25
C PHE A 110 -5.33 0.22 0.65
N SER A 111 -5.16 0.60 1.91
CA SER A 111 -3.84 0.76 2.50
C SER A 111 -3.20 -0.61 2.79
N ALA A 112 -1.88 -0.64 2.90
CA ALA A 112 -1.14 -1.85 3.25
C ALA A 112 -1.63 -2.44 4.59
N GLY A 113 -1.57 -3.76 4.72
CA GLY A 113 -2.07 -4.48 5.89
C GLY A 113 -3.55 -4.88 5.82
N ALA A 114 -4.36 -4.21 4.98
CA ALA A 114 -5.75 -4.63 4.75
C ALA A 114 -5.79 -6.05 4.16
N ARG A 115 -6.79 -6.84 4.56
CA ARG A 115 -7.03 -8.18 4.02
C ARG A 115 -8.40 -8.25 3.33
N GLN A 116 -8.47 -9.09 2.30
CA GLN A 116 -9.68 -9.39 1.54
C GLN A 116 -9.68 -10.87 1.12
N PRO A 117 -10.86 -11.49 0.94
CA PRO A 117 -10.93 -12.79 0.30
C PRO A 117 -10.46 -12.67 -1.16
N GLY A 118 -9.71 -13.65 -1.62
CA GLY A 118 -9.23 -13.71 -3.00
C GLY A 118 -10.36 -13.91 -3.99
N THR A 119 -10.12 -13.50 -5.24
CA THR A 119 -11.07 -13.65 -6.34
C THR A 119 -10.36 -14.16 -7.58
N SER A 120 -11.08 -14.35 -8.69
CA SER A 120 -10.44 -14.68 -9.97
C SER A 120 -9.41 -13.64 -10.40
N TYR A 121 -9.47 -12.39 -9.92
CA TYR A 121 -8.39 -11.41 -10.17
C TYR A 121 -7.01 -11.92 -9.71
N ASN A 122 -6.97 -12.77 -8.68
CA ASN A 122 -5.74 -13.30 -8.10
C ASN A 122 -5.30 -14.65 -8.69
N ASP A 123 -5.99 -15.15 -9.72
CA ASP A 123 -5.60 -16.37 -10.42
C ASP A 123 -4.20 -16.23 -11.00
N TYR A 124 -3.42 -17.31 -10.94
CA TYR A 124 -2.10 -17.37 -11.57
C TYR A 124 -1.77 -18.80 -11.99
N CYS A 125 -0.74 -18.95 -12.82
CA CYS A 125 -0.29 -20.25 -13.30
C CYS A 125 1.03 -20.66 -12.62
N VAL A 126 1.17 -21.96 -12.38
CA VAL A 126 2.43 -22.61 -12.01
C VAL A 126 2.65 -23.75 -13.00
N GLY A 127 3.50 -23.51 -14.00
CA GLY A 127 3.54 -24.38 -15.19
C GLY A 127 2.17 -24.40 -15.87
N ASP A 128 1.66 -25.59 -16.17
CA ASP A 128 0.35 -25.77 -16.82
C ASP A 128 -0.82 -25.83 -15.82
N GLN A 129 -0.55 -25.61 -14.53
CA GLN A 129 -1.57 -25.64 -13.48
C GLN A 129 -2.12 -24.24 -13.22
N LEU A 130 -3.44 -24.09 -13.31
CA LEU A 130 -4.15 -22.94 -12.76
C LEU A 130 -4.23 -23.05 -11.25
N ILE A 131 -3.78 -22.01 -10.55
CA ILE A 131 -3.98 -21.83 -9.13
C ILE A 131 -5.12 -20.81 -8.95
N PRO A 132 -6.29 -21.24 -8.45
CA PRO A 132 -7.41 -20.33 -8.23
C PRO A 132 -7.08 -19.30 -7.16
N GLY A 133 -7.23 -18.02 -7.51
CA GLY A 133 -7.09 -16.93 -6.56
C GLY A 133 -8.17 -16.93 -5.48
N THR A 134 -9.28 -17.62 -5.71
CA THR A 134 -10.40 -17.74 -4.76
C THR A 134 -10.08 -18.60 -3.54
N ASP A 135 -8.96 -19.34 -3.55
CA ASP A 135 -8.63 -20.31 -2.51
C ASP A 135 -7.86 -19.71 -1.33
N ASP A 136 -7.48 -18.42 -1.42
CA ASP A 136 -6.66 -17.71 -0.44
C ASP A 136 -7.28 -16.38 0.03
N ILE A 137 -6.83 -15.95 1.21
CA ILE A 137 -6.97 -14.61 1.76
C ILE A 137 -5.73 -13.81 1.35
N TYR A 138 -5.95 -12.61 0.82
CA TYR A 138 -4.88 -11.74 0.38
C TYR A 138 -4.74 -10.53 1.30
N GLN A 139 -3.49 -10.16 1.58
CA GLN A 139 -3.14 -8.92 2.26
C GLN A 139 -2.50 -7.96 1.28
N VAL A 140 -2.83 -6.68 1.39
CA VAL A 140 -2.11 -5.63 0.67
C VAL A 140 -0.72 -5.47 1.24
N VAL A 141 0.29 -5.60 0.39
CA VAL A 141 1.70 -5.37 0.73
C VAL A 141 2.20 -4.17 -0.08
N ARG A 142 2.93 -3.28 0.59
CA ARG A 142 3.66 -2.17 -0.03
C ARG A 142 5.14 -2.50 -0.06
N HIS A 143 5.75 -2.38 -1.24
CA HIS A 143 7.18 -2.56 -1.44
C HIS A 143 7.95 -1.24 -1.24
N GLY A 144 9.28 -1.31 -1.15
CA GLY A 144 10.13 -0.15 -0.91
C GLY A 144 10.04 0.94 -1.99
N ASN A 145 9.72 0.56 -3.23
CA ASN A 145 9.47 1.47 -4.35
C ASN A 145 8.05 2.07 -4.36
N GLY A 146 7.22 1.77 -3.35
CA GLY A 146 5.83 2.22 -3.26
C GLY A 146 4.83 1.37 -4.04
N PHE A 147 5.27 0.37 -4.80
CA PHE A 147 4.37 -0.56 -5.48
C PHE A 147 3.52 -1.32 -4.46
N MET A 148 2.22 -1.46 -4.75
CA MET A 148 1.26 -2.17 -3.91
C MET A 148 0.69 -3.37 -4.66
N GLN A 149 0.61 -4.50 -3.99
CA GLN A 149 0.04 -5.72 -4.55
C GLN A 149 -0.71 -6.53 -3.49
N TRP A 150 -1.55 -7.42 -3.95
CA TRP A 150 -2.11 -8.50 -3.14
C TRP A 150 -1.06 -9.59 -2.93
N LYS A 151 -0.93 -10.08 -1.70
CA LYS A 151 -0.10 -11.24 -1.35
C LYS A 151 -0.95 -12.22 -0.55
N ALA A 152 -0.98 -13.49 -0.96
CA ALA A 152 -1.66 -14.54 -0.20
C ALA A 152 -1.03 -14.68 1.21
N VAL A 153 -1.87 -14.82 2.24
CA VAL A 153 -1.44 -14.89 3.65
C VAL A 153 -2.08 -16.02 4.45
N ALA A 154 -3.17 -16.60 3.97
CA ALA A 154 -3.89 -17.70 4.62
C ALA A 154 -4.89 -18.32 3.63
N PRO A 155 -5.32 -19.58 3.82
CA PRO A 155 -6.36 -20.19 2.99
C PRO A 155 -7.75 -19.57 3.24
N ILE A 156 -8.60 -19.55 2.21
CA ILE A 156 -9.95 -18.94 2.23
C ILE A 156 -10.88 -19.54 3.30
N GLY A 157 -10.63 -20.78 3.71
CA GLY A 157 -11.37 -21.44 4.80
C GLY A 157 -11.24 -20.73 6.16
N GLN A 158 -10.26 -19.84 6.32
CA GLN A 158 -10.09 -19.00 7.51
C GLN A 158 -10.85 -17.65 7.41
N TRP A 159 -11.49 -17.35 6.28
CA TRP A 159 -12.27 -16.12 6.12
C TRP A 159 -13.72 -16.36 6.56
N PRO A 160 -14.21 -15.69 7.61
CA PRO A 160 -15.59 -15.83 8.07
C PRO A 160 -16.56 -15.08 7.15
N PHE A 161 -17.15 -15.79 6.20
CA PHE A 161 -18.19 -15.19 5.34
C PHE A 161 -19.49 -14.91 6.10
N GLY A 162 -19.80 -15.69 7.15
CA GLY A 162 -21.10 -15.60 7.81
C GLY A 162 -22.23 -15.81 6.80
N SER A 163 -23.13 -14.84 6.67
CA SER A 163 -24.18 -14.81 5.65
C SER A 163 -23.78 -14.08 4.36
N ALA A 164 -22.59 -13.45 4.32
CA ALA A 164 -22.10 -12.79 3.12
C ALA A 164 -21.77 -13.84 2.04
N PRO A 165 -21.97 -13.51 0.76
CA PRO A 165 -21.61 -14.42 -0.33
C PRO A 165 -20.10 -14.68 -0.32
N ARG A 166 -19.73 -15.92 -0.65
CA ARG A 166 -18.36 -16.28 -0.99
C ARG A 166 -18.03 -15.71 -2.38
N PRO A 167 -16.75 -15.42 -2.68
CA PRO A 167 -16.31 -15.18 -4.04
C PRO A 167 -16.76 -16.33 -4.93
N GLU A 168 -17.28 -15.99 -6.11
CA GLU A 168 -17.59 -16.98 -7.13
C GLU A 168 -16.32 -17.76 -7.48
N PRO A 169 -16.42 -19.07 -7.78
CA PRO A 169 -15.30 -19.85 -8.29
C PRO A 169 -14.64 -19.18 -9.49
N THR A 170 -13.35 -19.46 -9.71
CA THR A 170 -12.69 -18.96 -10.92
C THR A 170 -13.42 -19.45 -12.18
N TRP A 171 -13.66 -18.52 -13.11
CA TRP A 171 -14.20 -18.81 -14.43
C TRP A 171 -13.11 -19.27 -15.42
N ARG A 172 -11.83 -19.17 -15.02
CA ARG A 172 -10.68 -19.56 -15.81
C ARG A 172 -10.39 -21.04 -15.66
N SER A 173 -9.75 -21.61 -16.67
CA SER A 173 -9.34 -23.02 -16.70
C SER A 173 -7.84 -23.15 -16.89
N ALA A 174 -7.28 -24.31 -16.55
CA ALA A 174 -5.87 -24.64 -16.74
C ALA A 174 -5.41 -24.52 -18.20
N SER A 175 -6.32 -24.62 -19.18
CA SER A 175 -6.01 -24.40 -20.60
C SER A 175 -5.57 -22.96 -20.94
N LEU A 176 -5.77 -22.01 -20.02
CA LEU A 176 -5.29 -20.63 -20.14
C LEU A 176 -3.86 -20.45 -19.59
N CYS A 177 -3.27 -21.51 -19.03
CA CYS A 177 -1.88 -21.50 -18.57
C CYS A 177 -0.97 -21.97 -19.70
N ILE A 178 -0.28 -21.03 -20.36
CA ILE A 178 0.68 -21.29 -21.43
C ILE A 178 2.05 -20.89 -20.92
N ASP A 179 2.98 -21.84 -20.83
CA ASP A 179 4.33 -21.63 -20.32
C ASP A 179 4.38 -20.96 -18.93
N GLY A 180 3.40 -21.27 -18.07
CA GLY A 180 3.28 -20.66 -16.74
C GLY A 180 2.72 -19.24 -16.72
N VAL A 181 2.23 -18.73 -17.85
CA VAL A 181 1.56 -17.43 -17.96
C VAL A 181 0.08 -17.64 -18.17
N LEU A 182 -0.74 -16.92 -17.39
CA LEU A 182 -2.18 -16.89 -17.57
C LEU A 182 -2.53 -15.91 -18.70
N THR A 183 -3.13 -16.42 -19.77
CA THR A 183 -3.45 -15.65 -21.00
C THR A 183 -4.94 -15.60 -21.30
#